data_AF-A0A7Y2BXP5-F1
#
_entry.id   AF-A0A7Y2BXP5-F1
#
_cell.length_a   1.000
_cell.length_b   1.000
_cell.length_c   1.000
_cell.angle_alpha   90.00
_cell.angle_beta   90.00
_cell.angle_gamma   90.00
#
_symmetry.space_group_name_H-M   'P 1'
#
loop_
_entity.id
_entity.type
_entity.pdbx_description
1 polymer ?
#
loop_
_entity_poly.entity_id
_entity_poly.type
_entity_poly.pdbx_seq_one_letter_code
_entity_poly.pdbx_strand_id
1 'polypeptide(L)'
;EQDADIVTFIYRPDYYDLEEVQDNTAEIIISKHRNGALGSVNLRFLKEYVKFIEDDTMSFRNLPGQEGADIFGDGGSGFITRPSRINTDSDEDIFFDPN
;
A
#
# COMPACT_ATOMS: atom_id res chain seq x y z
N GLU A 1 7.90 -21.41 21.65
CA GLU A 1 8.38 -20.15 21.04
C GLU A 1 9.73 -20.27 20.31
N GLN A 2 10.67 -21.08 20.79
CA GLN A 2 12.05 -21.11 20.27
C GLN A 2 12.15 -21.45 18.77
N ASP A 3 11.31 -22.33 18.26
CA ASP A 3 11.42 -22.86 16.89
C ASP A 3 10.57 -22.11 15.85
N ALA A 4 9.72 -21.17 16.27
CA ALA A 4 8.83 -20.45 15.36
C ALA A 4 9.60 -19.39 14.54
N ASP A 5 9.33 -19.33 13.23
CA ASP A 5 9.88 -18.29 12.35
C ASP A 5 9.12 -16.97 12.48
N ILE A 6 7.82 -17.07 12.75
CA ILE A 6 6.91 -15.94 13.02
C ILE A 6 6.10 -16.25 14.28
N VAL A 7 5.98 -15.26 15.17
CA VAL A 7 5.06 -15.30 16.31
C VAL A 7 4.17 -14.08 16.21
N THR A 8 2.86 -14.31 16.27
CA THR A 8 1.86 -13.27 16.10
C THR A 8 0.82 -13.38 17.20
N PHE A 9 0.44 -12.24 17.76
CA PHE A 9 -0.66 -12.12 18.70
C PHE A 9 -1.83 -11.42 18.03
N ILE A 10 -3.04 -11.86 18.35
CA ILE A 10 -4.29 -11.25 17.90
C ILE A 10 -4.92 -10.58 19.12
N TYR A 11 -5.12 -9.28 19.06
CA TYR A 11 -5.79 -8.50 20.09
C TYR A 11 -7.12 -7.96 19.55
N ARG A 12 -8.23 -8.31 20.22
CA ARG A 12 -9.59 -7.96 19.82
C ARG A 12 -10.29 -7.25 20.99
N PRO A 13 -10.34 -5.91 21.00
CA PRO A 13 -10.93 -5.13 22.10
C PRO A 13 -12.40 -5.49 22.38
N ASP A 14 -13.16 -5.77 21.32
CA ASP A 14 -14.57 -6.15 21.35
C ASP A 14 -14.87 -7.50 22.06
N TYR A 15 -13.85 -8.32 22.34
CA TYR A 15 -14.00 -9.58 23.07
C TYR A 15 -13.95 -9.34 24.58
N TYR A 16 -13.36 -8.22 25.01
CA TYR A 16 -13.14 -7.91 26.42
C TYR A 16 -14.15 -6.90 26.98
N ASP A 17 -15.25 -6.61 26.26
CA ASP A 17 -16.35 -5.71 26.67
C ASP A 17 -15.86 -4.37 27.24
N LEU A 18 -14.84 -3.78 26.62
CA LEU A 18 -14.50 -2.38 26.88
C LEU A 18 -15.56 -1.53 26.18
N GLU A 19 -16.52 -1.04 26.95
CA GLU A 19 -17.80 -0.39 26.56
C GLU A 19 -17.73 0.72 25.49
N GLU A 20 -16.54 1.14 25.04
CA GLU A 20 -16.34 2.29 24.14
C GLU A 20 -15.90 1.98 22.71
N VAL A 21 -15.52 0.74 22.36
CA VAL A 21 -14.99 0.46 21.01
C VAL A 21 -15.92 -0.50 20.27
N GLN A 22 -16.98 0.06 19.70
CA GLN A 22 -17.97 -0.64 18.86
C GLN A 22 -17.46 -0.92 17.44
N ASP A 23 -16.17 -0.72 17.19
CA ASP A 23 -15.55 -1.07 15.94
C ASP A 23 -15.02 -2.49 16.04
N ASN A 24 -15.40 -3.33 15.08
CA ASN A 24 -14.92 -4.70 14.91
C ASN A 24 -13.43 -4.72 14.54
N THR A 25 -12.59 -3.96 15.23
CA THR A 25 -11.17 -3.78 14.98
C THR A 25 -10.42 -4.90 15.68
N ALA A 26 -9.48 -5.48 14.96
CA ALA A 26 -8.55 -6.47 15.46
C ALA A 26 -7.13 -6.00 15.15
N GLU A 27 -6.29 -5.96 16.16
CA GLU A 27 -4.87 -5.65 16.01
C GLU A 27 -4.09 -6.96 15.90
N ILE A 28 -3.29 -7.09 14.85
CA ILE A 28 -2.37 -8.20 14.63
C ILE A 28 -0.96 -7.71 14.94
N ILE A 29 -0.35 -8.28 15.98
CA ILE A 29 0.97 -7.87 16.47
C ILE A 29 1.99 -8.95 16.12
N ILE A 30 2.97 -8.61 15.29
CA ILE A 30 4.09 -9.49 14.93
C ILE A 30 5.19 -9.30 15.98
N SER A 31 5.31 -10.25 16.92
CA SER A 31 6.29 -10.21 18.01
C SER A 31 7.63 -10.85 17.63
N LYS A 32 7.61 -11.78 16.66
CA LYS A 32 8.82 -12.40 16.11
C LYS A 32 8.68 -12.53 14.60
N HIS A 33 9.72 -12.15 13.88
CA HIS A 33 9.86 -12.39 12.45
C HIS A 33 11.35 -12.56 12.14
N ARG A 34 11.80 -13.77 11.79
CA ARG A 34 13.23 -14.04 11.55
C ARG A 34 13.78 -13.34 10.30
N ASN A 35 12.93 -13.04 9.33
CA ASN A 35 13.33 -12.55 7.99
C ASN A 35 12.82 -11.14 7.69
N GLY A 36 12.37 -10.36 8.68
CA GLY A 36 11.90 -9.00 8.43
C GLY A 36 11.50 -8.25 9.67
N ALA A 37 10.84 -7.11 9.45
CA ALA A 37 10.47 -6.19 10.53
C ALA A 37 9.35 -6.74 11.41
N LEU A 38 9.36 -6.28 12.67
CA LEU A 38 8.24 -6.39 13.60
C LEU A 38 7.28 -5.22 13.37
N GLY A 39 6.04 -5.38 13.81
CA GLY A 39 5.04 -4.31 13.71
C GLY A 39 3.65 -4.78 14.13
N SER A 40 2.71 -3.85 14.19
CA SER A 40 1.30 -4.16 14.34
C SER A 40 0.50 -3.63 13.16
N VAL A 41 -0.56 -4.36 12.82
CA VAL A 41 -1.47 -4.04 11.72
C VAL A 41 -2.89 -4.06 12.26
N ASN A 42 -3.62 -2.97 12.04
CA ASN A 42 -5.03 -2.88 12.38
C ASN A 42 -5.87 -3.38 11.20
N LEU A 43 -6.76 -4.33 11.48
CA LEU A 43 -7.69 -4.91 10.52
C LEU A 43 -9.10 -4.87 11.09
N ARG A 44 -10.10 -5.09 10.23
CA ARG A 44 -11.48 -5.27 10.67
C ARG A 44 -11.86 -6.74 10.63
N PHE A 45 -12.48 -7.24 11.69
CA PHE A 45 -12.85 -8.65 11.88
C PHE A 45 -14.36 -8.87 11.73
N LEU A 46 -14.77 -9.58 10.68
CA LEU A 46 -16.15 -9.96 10.44
C LEU A 46 -16.47 -11.27 11.17
N LYS A 47 -17.15 -11.16 12.31
CA LYS A 47 -17.52 -12.31 13.18
C LYS A 47 -18.31 -13.39 12.44
N GLU A 48 -19.24 -12.99 11.58
CA GLU A 48 -20.13 -13.90 10.84
C GLU A 48 -19.37 -14.86 9.92
N TYR A 49 -18.23 -14.42 9.38
CA TYR A 49 -17.44 -15.17 8.39
C TYR A 49 -16.07 -15.58 8.92
N VAL A 50 -15.73 -15.21 10.16
CA VAL A 50 -14.39 -15.36 10.76
C VAL A 50 -13.31 -14.81 9.79
N LYS A 51 -13.58 -13.64 9.22
CA LYS A 51 -12.76 -13.05 8.14
C LYS A 51 -12.16 -11.71 8.57
N PHE A 52 -10.89 -11.51 8.27
CA PHE A 52 -10.23 -10.20 8.39
C PHE A 52 -10.31 -9.47 7.05
N ILE A 53 -10.64 -8.18 7.10
CA ILE A 53 -10.63 -7.26 5.95
C ILE A 53 -9.73 -6.07 6.27
N GLU A 54 -9.20 -5.44 5.23
CA GLU A 54 -8.42 -4.23 5.37
C GLU A 54 -9.27 -3.12 6.00
N ASP A 55 -8.66 -2.42 6.95
CA ASP A 55 -9.29 -1.23 7.52
C ASP A 55 -8.99 -0.04 6.60
N ASP A 56 -10.02 0.43 5.88
CA ASP A 56 -9.90 1.45 4.83
C ASP A 56 -9.35 2.80 5.37
N THR A 57 -9.40 2.97 6.69
CA THR A 57 -8.90 4.13 7.44
C THR A 57 -7.40 4.35 7.29
N MET A 58 -6.60 3.31 6.98
CA MET A 58 -5.15 3.42 6.73
C MET A 58 -4.75 3.10 5.28
N SER A 59 -5.71 3.04 4.36
CA SER A 59 -5.42 2.85 2.93
C SER A 59 -4.47 3.94 2.43
N PHE A 60 -3.47 3.57 1.62
CA PHE A 60 -2.57 4.52 0.93
C PHE A 60 -3.34 5.59 0.13
N ARG A 61 -4.64 5.35 -0.13
CA ARG A 61 -5.59 6.28 -0.73
C ARG A 61 -5.87 7.53 0.11
N ASN A 62 -5.67 7.50 1.44
CA ASN A 62 -6.00 8.59 2.36
C ASN A 62 -4.81 9.52 2.70
N LEU A 63 -3.67 9.41 2.00
CA LEU A 63 -2.54 10.31 2.22
C LEU A 63 -2.91 11.74 1.73
N PRO A 64 -2.79 12.78 2.57
CA PRO A 64 -3.14 14.14 2.16
C PRO A 64 -2.24 14.58 1.00
N GLY A 65 -2.85 14.82 -0.16
CA GLY A 65 -2.15 15.21 -1.39
C GLY A 65 -2.32 14.25 -2.57
N GLN A 66 -2.99 13.11 -2.40
CA GLN A 66 -3.31 12.20 -3.50
C GLN A 66 -4.81 11.91 -3.56
N GLU A 67 -5.59 12.93 -3.90
CA GLU A 67 -6.99 12.74 -4.25
C GLU A 67 -7.09 12.06 -5.62
N GLY A 68 -7.57 10.81 -5.64
CA GLY A 68 -8.30 10.26 -6.79
C GLY A 68 -7.52 9.56 -7.91
N ALA A 69 -6.26 9.15 -7.70
CA ALA A 69 -5.54 8.36 -8.71
C ALA A 69 -5.12 6.99 -8.16
N ASP A 70 -5.74 5.93 -8.66
CA ASP A 70 -5.27 4.56 -8.51
C ASP A 70 -3.87 4.43 -9.12
N ILE A 71 -2.84 4.08 -8.33
CA ILE A 71 -1.45 3.90 -8.83
C ILE A 71 -1.35 2.80 -9.90
N PHE A 72 -2.28 1.84 -9.87
CA PHE A 72 -2.35 0.69 -10.79
C PHE A 72 -3.65 0.65 -11.61
N GLY A 73 -4.48 1.69 -11.54
CA GLY A 73 -5.70 1.83 -12.33
C GLY A 73 -5.45 2.65 -13.58
N ASP A 74 -6.10 2.26 -14.66
CA ASP A 74 -6.04 2.81 -16.03
C ASP A 74 -6.56 4.27 -16.15
N GLY A 75 -6.01 5.19 -15.36
CA GLY A 75 -6.38 6.61 -15.36
C GLY A 75 -5.12 7.47 -15.29
N GLY A 76 -4.67 7.93 -16.45
CA GLY A 76 -3.39 8.63 -16.60
C GLY A 76 -3.21 9.86 -15.70
N SER A 77 -2.08 9.91 -15.00
CA SER A 77 -1.15 11.06 -14.89
C SER A 77 -0.31 10.96 -13.60
N GLY A 78 0.79 10.23 -13.70
CA GLY A 78 1.84 10.20 -12.66
C GLY A 78 3.22 9.80 -13.19
N PHE A 79 3.27 9.17 -14.37
CA PHE A 79 4.54 8.86 -15.03
C PHE A 79 4.87 9.93 -16.07
N ILE A 80 5.87 10.77 -15.78
CA ILE A 80 6.43 11.72 -16.76
C ILE A 80 7.37 10.93 -17.69
N THR A 81 6.85 10.36 -18.77
CA THR A 81 7.70 9.87 -19.87
C THR A 81 8.24 11.10 -20.59
N ARG A 82 9.43 11.58 -20.23
CA ARG A 82 10.11 12.62 -21.01
C ARG A 82 10.66 11.99 -22.30
N PRO A 83 10.28 12.47 -23.50
CA PRO A 83 10.87 11.98 -24.75
C PRO A 83 12.37 12.31 -24.81
N SER A 84 13.16 11.46 -25.46
CA SER A 84 14.60 11.66 -25.64
C SER A 84 14.90 12.84 -26.58
N ARG A 85 16.06 13.50 -26.40
CA ARG A 85 16.52 14.67 -27.18
C ARG A 85 16.58 14.45 -28.71
N ILE A 86 16.62 13.20 -29.17
CA ILE A 86 16.58 12.79 -30.58
C ILE A 86 15.21 13.00 -31.22
N ASN A 87 14.13 13.02 -30.43
CA ASN A 87 12.77 13.19 -30.96
C ASN A 87 12.42 14.65 -31.28
N THR A 88 13.30 15.59 -30.94
CA THR A 88 13.12 17.03 -31.15
C THR A 88 13.98 17.63 -32.25
N ASP A 89 14.90 16.85 -32.86
CA ASP A 89 15.55 17.25 -34.11
C ASP A 89 14.63 16.86 -35.27
N SER A 90 13.64 17.72 -35.52
CA SER A 90 12.89 17.73 -36.76
C SER A 90 13.83 18.14 -37.89
N ASP A 91 14.30 17.16 -38.66
CA ASP A 91 14.65 17.23 -40.10
C ASP A 91 15.22 18.57 -40.64
N GLU A 92 16.14 19.22 -39.92
CA GLU A 92 16.93 20.35 -40.42
C GLU A 92 18.40 20.10 -40.06
N ASP A 93 19.12 19.41 -40.95
CA ASP A 93 20.59 19.45 -41.20
C ASP A 93 21.18 18.12 -41.72
N ILE A 94 20.52 17.49 -42.70
CA ILE A 94 21.19 16.55 -43.63
C ILE A 94 21.29 17.16 -45.03
N PHE A 95 21.88 18.35 -45.14
CA PHE A 95 22.40 18.85 -46.41
C PHE A 95 23.78 18.22 -46.66
N PHE A 96 23.81 17.26 -47.58
CA PHE A 96 25.03 16.67 -48.12
C PHE A 96 25.63 17.68 -49.12
N ASP A 97 26.65 18.43 -48.71
CA ASP A 97 27.36 19.36 -49.61
C ASP A 97 28.38 18.55 -50.44
N PRO A 98 28.20 18.40 -51.76
CA PRO A 98 29.12 17.67 -52.61
C PRO A 98 30.05 18.67 -53.28
N ASN A 99 31.25 18.83 -52.73
CA ASN A 99 32.39 19.35 -53.47
C ASN A 99 33.48 18.28 -53.53
#